data_AF-A0A0F9SKG4-F1
#
_entry.id   AF-A0A0F9SKG4-F1
#
_cell.length_a   1.000
_cell.length_b   1.000
_cell.length_c   1.000
_cell.angle_alpha   90.00
_cell.angle_beta   90.00
_cell.angle_gamma   90.00
#
_symmetry.space_group_name_H-M   'P 1'
#
loop_
_entity.id
_entity.type
_entity.pdbx_description
1 polymer ?
#
loop_
_entity_poly.entity_id
_entity_poly.type
_entity_poly.pdbx_seq_one_letter_code
_entity_poly.pdbx_strand_id
1 'polypeptide(L)'
;MSLSSLSRLPLAAALIVSLGSAASAENREVTVTNASSAAMIEFFASNTGTNNWEEDILGVDVLAVGEAVDVNIDDGSGDCVFDFKATFEDGSSAVMGNVNVCEISQFDFTD
;
A
#
# COMPACT_ATOMS: atom_id res chain seq x y z
N MET A 1 -55.84 22.33 -50.05
CA MET A 1 -54.88 22.60 -48.97
C MET A 1 -54.56 21.28 -48.29
N SER A 2 -53.30 20.84 -48.37
CA SER A 2 -52.81 19.61 -47.75
C SER A 2 -52.60 19.83 -46.25
N LEU A 3 -53.07 18.92 -45.40
CA LEU A 3 -52.73 18.87 -43.98
C LEU A 3 -52.05 17.53 -43.70
N SER A 4 -50.74 17.62 -43.53
CA SER A 4 -49.79 16.52 -43.34
C SER A 4 -50.06 15.75 -42.04
N SER A 5 -50.01 14.43 -42.14
CA SER A 5 -50.13 13.50 -41.02
C SER A 5 -48.93 13.63 -40.07
N LEU A 6 -49.17 14.01 -38.81
CA LEU A 6 -48.15 14.07 -37.77
C LEU A 6 -48.00 12.68 -37.13
N SER A 7 -47.00 11.93 -37.59
CA SER A 7 -46.59 10.65 -37.01
C SER A 7 -46.01 10.87 -35.61
N ARG A 8 -46.62 10.24 -34.59
CA ARG A 8 -46.17 10.29 -33.20
C ARG A 8 -45.10 9.20 -32.98
N LEU A 9 -43.84 9.59 -32.82
CA LEU A 9 -42.77 8.66 -32.42
C LEU A 9 -42.94 8.27 -30.94
N PRO A 10 -42.83 6.97 -30.58
CA PRO A 10 -42.80 6.55 -29.19
C PRO A 10 -41.39 6.81 -28.62
N LEU A 11 -41.33 7.53 -27.50
CA LEU A 11 -40.11 7.77 -26.75
C LEU A 11 -39.77 6.50 -25.93
N ALA A 12 -38.90 5.64 -26.46
CA ALA A 12 -38.40 4.48 -25.72
C ALA A 12 -37.33 4.94 -24.71
N ALA A 13 -37.67 4.89 -23.42
CA ALA A 13 -36.73 5.18 -22.34
C ALA A 13 -35.78 3.97 -22.15
N ALA A 14 -34.51 4.13 -22.51
CA ALA A 14 -33.48 3.13 -22.24
C ALA A 14 -33.04 3.22 -20.77
N LEU A 15 -33.28 2.16 -19.99
CA LEU A 15 -32.75 2.00 -18.65
C LEU A 15 -31.26 1.63 -18.74
N ILE A 16 -30.37 2.55 -18.40
CA ILE A 16 -28.93 2.26 -18.26
C ILE A 16 -28.74 1.68 -16.85
N VAL A 17 -28.47 0.38 -16.77
CA VAL A 17 -28.06 -0.27 -15.51
C VAL A 17 -26.55 -0.17 -15.41
N SER A 18 -26.07 0.75 -14.57
CA SER A 18 -24.66 0.86 -14.21
C SER A 18 -24.27 -0.30 -13.30
N LEU A 19 -23.58 -1.29 -13.87
CA LEU A 19 -22.85 -2.31 -13.12
C LEU A 19 -21.58 -1.64 -12.57
N GLY A 20 -21.63 -1.17 -11.32
CA GLY A 20 -20.45 -0.65 -10.64
C GLY A 20 -19.47 -1.79 -10.37
N SER A 21 -18.25 -1.69 -10.92
CA SER A 21 -17.13 -2.54 -10.54
C SER A 21 -16.75 -2.21 -9.10
N ALA A 22 -16.82 -3.18 -8.18
CA ALA A 22 -16.20 -3.03 -6.89
C ALA A 22 -14.68 -3.04 -7.10
N ALA A 23 -14.02 -1.89 -6.92
CA ALA A 23 -12.58 -1.86 -6.78
C ALA A 23 -12.25 -2.50 -5.44
N SER A 24 -11.66 -3.70 -5.46
CA SER A 24 -11.01 -4.27 -4.28
C SER A 24 -9.69 -3.53 -4.14
N ALA A 25 -9.58 -2.66 -3.14
CA ALA A 25 -8.29 -2.09 -2.78
C ALA A 25 -7.53 -3.16 -1.98
N GLU A 26 -6.32 -3.51 -2.43
CA GLU A 26 -5.44 -4.41 -1.68
C GLU A 26 -5.01 -3.72 -0.38
N ASN A 27 -5.14 -4.43 0.74
CA ASN A 27 -4.72 -3.92 2.04
C ASN A 27 -3.21 -4.04 2.17
N ARG A 28 -2.51 -2.90 2.28
CA ARG A 28 -1.04 -2.81 2.40
C ARG A 28 -0.62 -2.24 3.76
N GLU A 29 -1.48 -2.39 4.75
CA GLU A 29 -1.23 -2.04 6.14
C GLU A 29 -0.48 -3.19 6.81
N VAL A 30 0.76 -2.91 7.24
CA VAL A 30 1.64 -3.89 7.88
C VAL A 30 2.05 -3.37 9.26
N THR A 31 1.81 -4.17 10.30
CA THR A 31 2.39 -3.94 11.61
C THR A 31 3.85 -4.38 11.59
N VAL A 32 4.77 -3.43 11.72
CA VAL A 32 6.22 -3.69 11.78
C VAL A 32 6.67 -3.70 13.22
N THR A 33 7.24 -4.82 13.68
CA THR A 33 7.75 -4.99 15.04
C THR A 33 9.27 -4.96 15.05
N ASN A 34 9.86 -4.20 15.97
CA ASN A 34 11.28 -4.35 16.29
C ASN A 34 11.49 -5.47 17.32
N ALA A 35 11.64 -6.70 16.85
CA ALA A 35 11.97 -7.87 17.69
C ALA A 35 13.50 -8.16 17.73
N SER A 36 14.33 -7.16 17.40
CA SER A 36 15.79 -7.25 17.42
C SER A 36 16.37 -6.92 18.80
N SER A 37 17.70 -6.85 18.90
CA SER A 37 18.40 -6.52 20.15
C SER A 37 18.68 -5.02 20.37
N ALA A 38 18.43 -4.16 19.37
CA ALA A 38 18.71 -2.73 19.39
C ALA A 38 17.52 -1.90 18.93
N ALA A 39 17.45 -0.62 19.33
CA ALA A 39 16.40 0.28 18.88
C ALA A 39 16.51 0.53 17.37
N MET A 40 15.39 0.46 16.66
CA MET A 40 15.31 0.75 15.22
C MET A 40 15.14 2.25 15.05
N ILE A 41 16.10 2.89 14.40
CA ILE A 41 16.18 4.34 14.26
C ILE A 41 15.72 4.84 12.89
N GLU A 42 15.68 3.97 11.89
CA GLU A 42 15.15 4.26 10.56
C GLU A 42 14.48 3.01 10.00
N PHE A 43 13.34 3.17 9.34
CA PHE A 43 12.65 2.12 8.60
C PHE A 43 12.28 2.60 7.19
N PHE A 44 12.62 1.81 6.19
CA PHE A 44 12.37 2.11 4.79
C PHE A 44 11.62 0.95 4.11
N ALA A 45 10.73 1.29 3.18
CA ALA A 45 10.14 0.36 2.23
C ALA A 45 10.26 0.94 0.82
N SER A 46 10.66 0.12 -0.15
CA SER A 46 10.76 0.52 -1.57
C SER A 46 10.36 -0.61 -2.48
N ASN A 47 9.92 -0.31 -3.71
CA ASN A 47 9.71 -1.33 -4.74
C ASN A 47 10.98 -2.18 -4.93
N THR A 48 10.80 -3.45 -5.30
CA THR A 48 11.94 -4.36 -5.40
C THR A 48 13.01 -3.92 -6.41
N GLY A 49 14.28 -4.19 -6.11
CA GLY A 49 15.37 -4.07 -7.08
C GLY A 49 15.98 -2.67 -7.23
N THR A 50 15.64 -1.73 -6.33
CA THR A 50 16.34 -0.45 -6.17
C THR A 50 17.23 -0.47 -4.92
N ASN A 51 18.34 0.26 -4.96
CA ASN A 51 19.14 0.61 -3.76
C ASN A 51 18.96 2.07 -3.36
N ASN A 52 18.13 2.82 -4.11
CA ASN A 52 17.70 4.14 -3.74
C ASN A 52 16.48 3.97 -2.84
N TRP A 53 16.71 4.05 -1.53
CA TRP A 53 15.66 3.99 -0.51
C TRP A 53 14.93 5.33 -0.48
N GLU A 54 13.61 5.28 -0.33
CA GLU A 54 12.75 6.47 -0.21
C GLU A 54 12.90 7.10 1.19
N GLU A 55 11.89 7.82 1.68
CA GLU A 55 11.92 8.44 3.00
C GLU A 55 11.90 7.42 4.15
N ASP A 56 12.47 7.83 5.29
CA ASP A 56 12.29 7.11 6.56
C ASP A 56 10.85 7.23 7.04
N ILE A 57 10.21 6.08 7.19
CA ILE A 57 8.81 5.92 7.58
C ILE A 57 8.60 6.34 9.05
N LEU A 58 9.61 6.19 9.92
CA LEU A 58 9.52 6.59 11.33
C LEU A 58 9.62 8.12 11.50
N GLY A 59 10.24 8.80 10.54
CA GLY A 59 10.37 10.26 10.53
C GLY A 59 11.34 10.79 11.59
N VAL A 60 10.81 11.25 12.73
CA VAL A 60 11.62 11.74 13.87
C VAL A 60 11.58 10.79 15.06
N ASP A 61 10.78 9.74 14.96
CA ASP A 61 10.57 8.76 16.03
C ASP A 61 11.56 7.59 15.90
N VAL A 62 11.66 6.82 16.97
CA VAL A 62 12.48 5.60 17.06
C VAL A 62 11.57 4.48 17.54
N LEU A 63 11.73 3.28 17.01
CA LEU A 63 10.97 2.11 17.44
C LEU A 63 11.82 1.28 18.42
N ALA A 64 11.50 1.35 19.72
CA ALA A 64 12.26 0.64 20.74
C ALA A 64 12.11 -0.88 20.62
N VAL A 65 13.01 -1.63 21.28
CA VAL A 65 12.95 -3.10 21.29
C VAL A 65 11.62 -3.57 21.88
N GLY A 66 10.93 -4.43 21.13
CA GLY A 66 9.61 -4.97 21.46
C GLY A 66 8.44 -4.08 21.08
N GLU A 67 8.67 -2.89 20.53
CA GLU A 67 7.61 -2.01 20.03
C GLU A 67 7.25 -2.32 18.58
N ALA A 68 6.04 -1.91 18.20
CA ALA A 68 5.52 -2.06 16.85
C ALA A 68 4.84 -0.77 16.37
N VAL A 69 4.81 -0.60 15.05
CA VAL A 69 4.16 0.51 14.36
C VAL A 69 3.32 -0.03 13.20
N ASP A 70 2.12 0.50 13.01
CA ASP A 70 1.29 0.21 11.85
C ASP A 70 1.68 1.16 10.71
N VAL A 71 2.01 0.57 9.56
CA VAL A 71 2.50 1.31 8.40
C VAL A 71 1.69 0.97 7.16
N ASN A 72 1.26 2.00 6.45
CA ASN A 72 0.75 1.86 5.10
C ASN A 72 1.90 1.87 4.10
N ILE A 73 2.15 0.73 3.44
CA ILE A 73 3.24 0.57 2.46
C ILE A 73 2.80 1.00 1.03
N ASP A 74 1.55 1.43 0.83
CA ASP A 74 1.08 1.87 -0.47
C ASP A 74 1.77 3.18 -0.91
N ASP A 75 2.65 3.08 -1.92
CA ASP A 75 3.34 4.20 -2.56
C ASP A 75 2.58 4.77 -3.78
N GLY A 76 1.37 4.26 -4.07
CA GLY A 76 0.55 4.64 -5.21
C GLY A 76 0.90 3.95 -6.52
N SER A 77 1.93 3.08 -6.56
CA SER A 77 2.26 2.28 -7.75
C SER A 77 1.23 1.18 -8.04
N GLY A 78 0.57 0.70 -6.98
CA GLY A 78 -0.29 -0.48 -7.02
C GLY A 78 0.47 -1.81 -6.82
N ASP A 79 1.80 -1.78 -6.68
CA ASP A 79 2.61 -2.96 -6.44
C ASP A 79 2.32 -3.59 -5.07
N CYS A 80 2.68 -4.87 -4.94
CA CYS A 80 2.49 -5.65 -3.71
C CYS A 80 3.80 -6.15 -3.12
N VAL A 81 4.90 -6.11 -3.88
CA VAL A 81 6.17 -6.70 -3.48
C VAL A 81 7.18 -5.59 -3.25
N PHE A 82 7.68 -5.51 -2.02
CA PHE A 82 8.57 -4.45 -1.57
C PHE A 82 9.83 -5.05 -0.93
N ASP A 83 10.90 -4.28 -0.93
CA ASP A 83 12.08 -4.52 -0.10
C ASP A 83 11.98 -3.63 1.15
N PHE A 84 12.22 -4.22 2.31
CA PHE A 84 12.25 -3.54 3.61
C PHE A 84 13.69 -3.36 4.07
N LYS A 85 13.99 -2.23 4.71
CA LYS A 85 15.27 -1.98 5.35
C LYS A 85 15.08 -1.32 6.70
N ALA A 86 15.84 -1.78 7.69
CA ALA A 86 15.93 -1.15 9.00
C ALA A 86 17.40 -0.78 9.32
N THR A 87 17.61 0.38 9.92
CA THR A 87 18.87 0.78 10.55
C THR A 87 18.66 0.82 12.07
N PHE A 88 19.65 0.36 12.84
CA PHE A 88 19.56 0.27 14.29
C PHE A 88 20.56 1.19 15.00
N GLU A 89 20.29 1.52 16.27
CA GLU A 89 21.09 2.43 17.09
C GLU A 89 22.55 1.98 17.25
N ASP A 90 22.82 0.68 17.18
CA ASP A 90 24.17 0.11 17.25
C ASP A 90 24.97 0.23 15.95
N GLY A 91 24.36 0.81 14.90
CA GLY A 91 24.95 0.99 13.58
C GLY A 91 24.79 -0.20 12.63
N SER A 92 24.11 -1.27 13.06
CA SER A 92 23.76 -2.38 12.18
C SER A 92 22.59 -2.03 11.25
N SER A 93 22.41 -2.83 10.19
CA SER A 93 21.25 -2.72 9.30
C SER A 93 20.81 -4.08 8.80
N ALA A 94 19.51 -4.22 8.58
CA ALA A 94 18.89 -5.42 8.02
C ALA A 94 18.13 -5.06 6.74
N VAL A 95 18.22 -5.90 5.72
CA VAL A 95 17.46 -5.76 4.47
C VAL A 95 16.72 -7.06 4.21
N MET A 96 15.41 -6.95 4.01
CA MET A 96 14.53 -8.07 3.74
C MET A 96 13.80 -7.80 2.42
N GLY A 97 14.21 -8.51 1.38
CA GLY A 97 13.68 -8.31 0.04
C GLY A 97 12.47 -9.18 -0.28
N ASN A 98 11.72 -8.75 -1.30
CA ASN A 98 10.57 -9.48 -1.87
C ASN A 98 9.45 -9.79 -0.85
N VAL A 99 9.18 -8.85 0.05
CA VAL A 99 8.07 -8.94 1.01
C VAL A 99 6.75 -8.63 0.30
N ASN A 100 5.82 -9.58 0.28
CA ASN A 100 4.49 -9.36 -0.30
C ASN A 100 3.53 -8.72 0.73
N VAL A 101 3.40 -7.39 0.70
CA VAL A 101 2.60 -6.60 1.65
C VAL A 101 1.09 -6.72 1.44
N CYS A 102 0.65 -7.29 0.31
CA CYS A 102 -0.76 -7.61 0.08
C CYS A 102 -1.16 -8.95 0.73
N GLU A 103 -0.18 -9.78 1.12
CA GLU A 103 -0.41 -11.11 1.70
C GLU A 103 -0.07 -11.18 3.20
N ILE A 104 0.55 -10.14 3.77
CA ILE A 104 0.90 -10.09 5.18
C ILE A 104 0.28 -8.88 5.87
N SER A 105 0.03 -9.01 7.17
CA SER A 105 -0.37 -7.91 8.03
C SER A 105 0.65 -7.62 9.13
N GLN A 106 1.71 -8.43 9.26
CA GLN A 106 2.74 -8.28 10.29
C GLN A 106 4.10 -8.67 9.74
N PHE A 107 5.12 -7.94 10.16
CA PHE A 107 6.52 -8.22 9.85
C PHE A 107 7.41 -7.93 11.06
N ASP A 108 8.25 -8.88 11.44
CA ASP A 108 9.14 -8.74 12.59
C ASP A 108 10.59 -8.68 12.12
N PHE A 109 11.31 -7.63 12.53
CA PHE A 109 12.77 -7.57 12.39
C PHE A 109 13.42 -8.28 13.58
N THR A 110 14.31 -9.24 13.30
CA THR A 110 15.05 -10.00 14.31
C THR A 110 16.55 -9.98 14.00
N ASP A 111 17.40 -10.22 15.01
CA ASP A 111 18.86 -10.41 14.87
C ASP A 111 19.23 -11.81 14.35
#